data_AF-A0A9D7A0E8-F1
#
_entry.id   AF-A0A9D7A0E8-F1
#
_cell.length_a   1.000
_cell.length_b   1.000
_cell.length_c   1.000
_cell.angle_alpha   90.00
_cell.angle_beta   90.00
_cell.angle_gamma   90.00
#
_symmetry.space_group_name_H-M   'P 1'
#
loop_
_entity.id
_entity.type
_entity.pdbx_description
1 polymer ?
#
loop_
_entity_poly.entity_id
_entity_poly.type
_entity_poly.pdbx_seq_one_letter_code
_entity_poly.pdbx_strand_id
1 'polypeptide(L)'
;MAGRARRPEFHRLANDCIQLLMAFHVPAADEGLFEEVESRFRLLLAKHIVTGITEFQFNKWLTNFLTDEDRYLAARLLENLTFRSQEMVGSAIAHILQCILPAELRRVGLRFPSIEDFMQAVSAGGAHHPVRFVEVEGGNQPGKSGAVLMRELHRLGNVHNGLLIKAQDIKGLTGSVKALVFVDDMLGTGTQFIAFAKANHLADETGKRKLIYCPLAAYSDGLKNLANECPWLVVCPVEVFGPKHRFFRGEDARPEVWSIDRVNLVAEVRAHMEMMCKRGGISSSGYGLELLIGFHHATPNNTLPVMYAKTPWNHLLVR
;
A
#
# COMPACT_ATOMS: atom_id res chain seq x y z
N MET A 1 11.55 -38.01 58.36
CA MET A 1 10.82 -36.78 58.00
C MET A 1 11.80 -35.80 57.39
N ALA A 2 11.75 -35.64 56.07
CA ALA A 2 12.63 -34.76 55.31
C ALA A 2 11.96 -33.39 55.09
N GLY A 3 12.71 -32.32 55.26
CA GLY A 3 12.30 -30.95 54.96
C GLY A 3 13.26 -29.96 55.63
N ARG A 4 13.69 -28.85 55.04
CA ARG A 4 13.42 -28.23 53.74
C ARG A 4 14.63 -27.33 53.47
N ALA A 5 15.28 -27.48 52.32
CA ALA A 5 16.33 -26.58 51.86
C ALA A 5 15.74 -25.21 51.48
N ARG A 6 16.43 -24.14 51.88
CA ARG A 6 16.17 -22.77 51.42
C ARG A 6 16.76 -22.57 50.03
N ARG A 7 15.92 -22.12 49.09
CA ARG A 7 16.18 -21.19 47.98
C ARG A 7 14.80 -20.96 47.30
N PRO A 8 14.43 -19.74 46.88
CA PRO A 8 15.22 -18.98 45.92
C PRO A 8 15.21 -17.44 46.10
N GLU A 9 16.40 -16.83 46.08
CA GLU A 9 16.60 -15.39 45.85
C GLU A 9 17.08 -15.12 44.40
N PHE A 10 17.31 -16.18 43.61
CA PHE A 10 17.80 -16.09 42.23
C PHE A 10 16.72 -15.79 41.18
N HIS A 11 15.43 -15.86 41.52
CA HIS A 11 14.34 -15.60 40.56
C HIS A 11 13.89 -14.13 40.48
N ARG A 12 14.21 -13.28 41.47
CA ARG A 12 13.90 -11.84 41.38
C ARG A 12 14.89 -11.08 40.50
N LEU A 13 16.19 -11.38 40.62
CA LEU A 13 17.23 -10.72 39.84
C LEU A 13 17.15 -11.01 38.33
N ALA A 14 16.63 -12.18 37.92
CA ALA A 14 16.44 -12.51 36.51
C ALA A 14 15.25 -11.77 35.86
N ASN A 15 14.22 -11.42 36.64
CA ASN A 15 13.09 -10.63 36.14
C ASN A 15 13.39 -9.13 36.10
N ASP A 16 14.22 -8.64 37.03
CA ASP A 16 14.65 -7.23 37.05
C ASP A 16 15.69 -6.95 35.94
N CYS A 17 16.50 -7.93 35.54
CA CYS A 17 17.41 -7.81 34.38
C CYS A 17 16.71 -7.84 33.01
N ILE A 18 15.45 -8.30 32.92
CA ILE A 18 14.65 -8.21 31.69
C ILE A 18 13.98 -6.82 31.56
N GLN A 19 14.00 -6.00 32.61
CA GLN A 19 13.47 -4.62 32.62
C GLN A 19 14.51 -3.52 32.36
N LEU A 20 15.74 -3.87 32.00
CA LEU A 20 16.76 -2.95 31.47
C LEU A 20 16.88 -3.03 29.93
N LEU A 21 15.80 -3.36 29.25
CA LEU A 21 15.62 -2.97 27.84
C LEU A 21 15.55 -1.44 27.83
N MET A 22 16.48 -0.79 27.16
CA MET A 22 16.46 0.67 27.01
C MET A 22 15.11 1.07 26.40
N ALA A 23 14.43 2.06 26.95
CA ALA A 23 13.20 2.54 26.32
C ALA A 23 13.53 3.11 24.92
N PHE A 24 12.60 3.00 23.98
CA PHE A 24 12.68 3.75 22.73
C PHE A 24 12.98 5.21 23.05
N HIS A 25 14.01 5.78 22.41
CA HIS A 25 14.51 7.11 22.73
C HIS A 25 14.94 7.84 21.48
N VAL A 26 15.11 9.16 21.62
CA VAL A 26 15.66 10.02 20.57
C VAL A 26 17.19 9.91 20.60
N PRO A 27 17.85 9.43 19.52
CA PRO A 27 19.30 9.42 19.46
C PRO A 27 19.85 10.85 19.52
N ALA A 28 20.95 11.08 20.25
CA ALA A 28 21.57 12.41 20.36
C ALA A 28 21.94 13.04 19.00
N ALA A 29 22.27 12.20 18.01
CA ALA A 29 22.58 12.64 16.65
C ALA A 29 21.34 13.12 15.86
N ASP A 30 20.13 12.77 16.32
CA ASP A 30 18.85 13.13 15.71
C ASP A 30 18.09 14.19 16.52
N GLU A 31 18.77 14.89 17.45
CA GLU A 31 18.20 16.06 18.13
C GLU A 31 17.81 17.12 17.10
N GLY A 32 16.53 17.53 17.09
CA GLY A 32 15.98 18.48 16.13
C GLY A 32 15.48 17.87 14.81
N LEU A 33 15.54 16.54 14.63
CA LEU A 33 15.06 15.87 13.41
C LEU A 33 13.58 16.16 13.15
N PHE A 34 12.76 16.26 14.21
CA PHE A 34 11.34 16.51 14.08
C PHE A 34 11.06 17.86 13.41
N GLU A 35 11.69 18.93 13.87
CA GLU A 35 11.55 20.28 13.33
C GLU A 35 12.02 20.36 11.88
N GLU A 36 13.13 19.68 11.55
CA GLU A 36 13.63 19.61 10.18
C GLU A 36 12.62 18.91 9.24
N VAL A 37 12.15 17.72 9.63
CA VAL A 37 11.23 16.93 8.83
C VAL A 37 9.87 17.61 8.70
N GLU A 38 9.38 18.24 9.78
CA GLU A 38 8.16 19.04 9.76
C GLU A 38 8.27 20.18 8.75
N SER A 39 9.34 20.99 8.84
CA SER A 39 9.59 22.11 7.93
C SER A 39 9.67 21.64 6.47
N ARG A 40 10.39 20.55 6.21
CA ARG A 40 10.49 19.94 4.89
C ARG A 40 9.13 19.46 4.37
N PHE A 41 8.33 18.81 5.21
CA PHE A 41 7.01 18.32 4.81
C PHE A 41 6.05 19.48 4.51
N ARG A 42 6.07 20.56 5.30
CA ARG A 42 5.33 21.80 5.01
C ARG A 42 5.73 22.40 3.66
N LEU A 43 7.02 22.40 3.33
CA LEU A 43 7.48 22.86 2.03
C LEU A 43 6.90 22.00 0.89
N LEU A 44 6.84 20.67 1.05
CA LEU A 44 6.23 19.78 0.06
C LEU A 44 4.72 20.06 -0.13
N LEU A 45 4.00 20.38 0.94
CA LEU A 45 2.59 20.80 0.88
C LEU A 45 2.44 22.15 0.16
N ALA A 46 3.26 23.14 0.53
CA ALA A 46 3.24 24.48 -0.05
C ALA A 46 3.64 24.50 -1.54
N LYS A 47 4.48 23.56 -1.97
CA LYS A 47 4.86 23.37 -3.39
C LYS A 47 3.90 22.46 -4.15
N HIS A 48 2.81 22.01 -3.53
CA HIS A 48 1.85 21.08 -4.11
C HIS A 48 2.48 19.78 -4.65
N ILE A 49 3.59 19.34 -4.04
CA ILE A 49 4.22 18.05 -4.35
C ILE A 49 3.42 16.94 -3.65
N VAL A 50 3.05 17.18 -2.39
CA VAL A 50 2.10 16.32 -1.65
C VAL A 50 0.72 16.96 -1.76
N THR A 51 -0.16 16.34 -2.54
CA THR A 51 -1.54 16.79 -2.76
C THR A 51 -2.53 15.97 -1.96
N GLY A 52 -3.73 16.50 -1.70
CA GLY A 52 -4.77 15.81 -0.93
C GLY A 52 -4.58 15.83 0.59
N ILE A 53 -3.49 16.42 1.08
CA ILE A 53 -3.25 16.72 2.50
C ILE A 53 -3.24 18.24 2.65
N THR A 54 -4.05 18.77 3.57
CA THR A 54 -4.04 20.20 3.88
C THR A 54 -3.10 20.51 5.04
N GLU A 55 -2.61 21.74 5.11
CA GLU A 55 -1.79 22.17 6.26
C GLU A 55 -2.55 22.03 7.59
N PHE A 56 -3.86 22.32 7.59
CA PHE A 56 -4.71 22.11 8.75
C PHE A 56 -4.79 20.64 9.18
N GLN A 57 -4.92 19.73 8.23
CA GLN A 57 -4.91 18.28 8.50
C GLN A 57 -3.55 17.82 9.02
N PHE A 58 -2.46 18.30 8.42
CA PHE A 58 -1.12 18.01 8.87
C PHE A 58 -0.90 18.47 10.32
N ASN A 59 -1.27 19.72 10.64
CA ASN A 59 -1.21 20.26 12.00
C ASN A 59 -1.99 19.39 12.99
N LYS A 60 -3.21 18.98 12.62
CA LYS A 60 -4.03 18.09 13.45
C LYS A 60 -3.39 16.72 13.66
N TRP A 61 -2.77 16.14 12.63
CA TRP A 61 -2.07 14.87 12.78
C TRP A 61 -0.86 15.00 13.72
N LEU A 62 -0.13 16.10 13.66
CA LEU A 62 1.00 16.37 14.56
C LEU A 62 0.58 16.48 16.03
N THR A 63 -0.65 16.93 16.33
CA THR A 63 -1.12 17.00 17.74
C THR A 63 -1.32 15.64 18.40
N ASN A 64 -1.22 14.53 17.66
CA ASN A 64 -1.27 13.20 18.24
C ASN A 64 0.04 12.81 18.98
N PHE A 65 1.15 13.49 18.67
CA PHE A 65 2.49 13.15 19.15
C PHE A 65 2.89 14.04 20.32
N LEU A 66 2.89 13.48 21.53
CA LEU A 66 2.89 14.25 22.77
C LEU A 66 4.28 14.37 23.42
N THR A 67 5.10 13.33 23.31
CA THR A 67 6.46 13.29 23.86
C THR A 67 7.52 13.51 22.77
N ASP A 68 8.77 13.71 23.18
CA ASP A 68 9.88 13.85 22.23
C ASP A 68 10.09 12.57 21.42
N GLU A 69 9.89 11.41 22.03
CA GLU A 69 9.91 10.11 21.35
C GLU A 69 8.75 9.96 20.36
N ASP A 70 7.54 10.40 20.73
CA ASP A 70 6.40 10.42 19.79
C ASP A 70 6.72 11.30 18.58
N ARG A 71 7.29 12.49 18.79
CA ARG A 71 7.67 13.42 17.71
C ARG A 71 8.78 12.87 16.85
N TYR A 72 9.80 12.26 17.47
CA TYR A 72 10.86 11.55 16.75
C TYR A 72 10.28 10.43 15.88
N LEU A 73 9.34 9.63 16.41
CA LEU A 73 8.64 8.60 15.64
C LEU A 73 7.83 9.22 14.50
N ALA A 74 7.15 10.35 14.72
CA ALA A 74 6.43 11.09 13.69
C ALA A 74 7.36 11.53 12.55
N ALA A 75 8.55 12.03 12.88
CA ALA A 75 9.57 12.39 11.90
C ALA A 75 9.93 11.18 11.05
N ARG A 76 10.26 10.04 11.67
CA ARG A 76 10.61 8.80 10.96
C ARG A 76 9.47 8.25 10.11
N LEU A 77 8.21 8.39 10.56
CA LEU A 77 7.03 8.05 9.76
C LEU A 77 6.94 8.91 8.49
N LEU A 78 7.16 10.22 8.59
CA LEU A 78 7.13 11.14 7.44
C LEU A 78 8.29 10.91 6.48
N GLU A 79 9.51 10.68 6.98
CA GLU A 79 10.68 10.43 6.12
C GLU A 79 10.56 9.14 5.30
N ASN A 80 9.88 8.14 5.87
CA ASN A 80 9.69 6.84 5.21
C ASN A 80 8.34 6.77 4.46
N LEU A 81 7.54 7.85 4.45
CA LEU A 81 6.28 7.90 3.73
C LEU A 81 6.51 7.99 2.22
N THR A 82 6.11 6.93 1.54
CA THR A 82 6.01 6.88 0.08
C THR A 82 4.63 7.38 -0.34
N PHE A 83 4.52 8.67 -0.62
CA PHE A 83 3.28 9.27 -1.10
C PHE A 83 3.25 9.41 -2.62
N ARG A 84 2.10 9.20 -3.24
CA ARG A 84 1.87 9.39 -4.68
C ARG A 84 0.80 10.45 -4.89
N SER A 85 1.21 11.61 -5.40
CA SER A 85 0.31 12.70 -5.76
C SER A 85 -0.62 12.31 -6.91
N GLN A 86 -1.62 13.14 -7.18
CA GLN A 86 -2.52 12.94 -8.32
C GLN A 86 -1.75 12.85 -9.66
N GLU A 87 -0.74 13.69 -9.85
CA GLU A 87 0.12 13.71 -11.05
C GLU A 87 0.94 12.42 -11.15
N MET A 88 1.47 11.92 -10.04
CA MET A 88 2.20 10.65 -10.00
C MET A 88 1.28 9.46 -10.32
N VAL A 89 0.05 9.46 -9.80
CA VAL A 89 -0.96 8.46 -10.16
C VAL A 89 -1.32 8.54 -11.65
N GLY A 90 -1.48 9.75 -12.19
CA GLY A 90 -1.70 9.96 -13.62
C GLY A 90 -0.55 9.43 -14.47
N SER A 91 0.70 9.66 -14.04
CA SER A 91 1.88 9.09 -14.70
C SER A 91 1.92 7.57 -14.65
N ALA A 92 1.51 6.96 -13.52
CA ALA A 92 1.43 5.51 -13.40
C ALA A 92 0.34 4.92 -14.33
N ILE A 93 -0.82 5.57 -14.41
CA ILE A 93 -1.88 5.21 -15.36
C ILE A 93 -1.40 5.35 -16.81
N ALA A 94 -0.72 6.45 -17.15
CA ALA A 94 -0.15 6.64 -18.47
C ALA A 94 0.89 5.54 -18.79
N HIS A 95 1.74 5.17 -17.83
CA HIS A 95 2.68 4.07 -17.99
C HIS A 95 1.98 2.72 -18.25
N ILE A 96 0.87 2.44 -17.55
CA ILE A 96 0.06 1.25 -17.81
C ILE A 96 -0.48 1.28 -19.25
N LEU A 97 -1.08 2.38 -19.68
CA LEU A 97 -1.76 2.48 -20.97
C LEU A 97 -0.79 2.60 -22.16
N GLN A 98 0.36 3.25 -22.00
CA GLN A 98 1.27 3.55 -23.11
C GLN A 98 2.44 2.57 -23.20
N CYS A 99 2.79 1.90 -22.10
CA CYS A 99 3.93 0.98 -22.06
C CYS A 99 3.51 -0.46 -21.77
N ILE A 100 2.91 -0.70 -20.59
CA ILE A 100 2.64 -2.06 -20.10
C ILE A 100 1.61 -2.77 -20.99
N LEU A 101 0.42 -2.19 -21.16
CA LEU A 101 -0.65 -2.84 -21.90
C LEU A 101 -0.32 -3.05 -23.38
N PRO A 102 0.21 -2.07 -24.14
CA PRO A 102 0.59 -2.31 -25.53
C PRO A 102 1.61 -3.45 -25.68
N ALA A 103 2.56 -3.58 -24.74
CA ALA A 103 3.52 -4.67 -24.73
C ALA A 103 2.86 -6.02 -24.47
N GLU A 104 2.01 -6.14 -23.44
CA GLU A 104 1.34 -7.39 -23.10
C GLU A 104 0.29 -7.81 -24.15
N LEU A 105 -0.47 -6.85 -24.69
CA LEU A 105 -1.45 -7.09 -25.76
C LEU A 105 -0.75 -7.62 -27.03
N ARG A 106 0.42 -7.07 -27.37
CA ARG A 106 1.21 -7.55 -28.51
C ARG A 106 1.66 -9.01 -28.34
N ARG A 107 2.01 -9.43 -27.13
CA ARG A 107 2.40 -10.82 -26.83
C ARG A 107 1.27 -11.82 -27.05
N VAL A 108 0.01 -11.37 -26.99
CA VAL A 108 -1.17 -12.21 -27.26
C VAL A 108 -1.77 -11.98 -28.65
N GLY A 109 -1.01 -11.36 -29.55
CA GLY A 109 -1.42 -11.15 -30.95
C GLY A 109 -2.36 -9.97 -31.17
N LEU A 110 -2.70 -9.20 -30.14
CA LEU A 110 -3.44 -7.95 -30.28
C LEU A 110 -2.48 -6.82 -30.60
N ARG A 111 -2.45 -6.39 -31.87
CA ARG A 111 -1.55 -5.34 -32.35
C ARG A 111 -2.34 -4.11 -32.74
N PHE A 112 -1.93 -2.99 -32.18
CA PHE A 112 -2.28 -1.66 -32.65
C PHE A 112 -1.10 -1.14 -33.48
N PRO A 113 -1.32 -0.35 -34.55
CA PRO A 113 -0.23 0.12 -35.40
C PRO A 113 0.76 1.02 -34.63
N SER A 114 0.25 1.85 -33.72
CA SER A 114 1.02 2.72 -32.85
C SER A 114 0.44 2.79 -31.43
N ILE A 115 1.15 3.45 -30.51
CA ILE A 115 0.64 3.73 -29.16
C ILE A 115 -0.50 4.75 -29.25
N GLU A 116 -0.37 5.73 -30.14
CA GLU A 116 -1.36 6.76 -30.42
C GLU A 116 -2.69 6.15 -30.89
N ASP A 117 -2.64 5.17 -31.80
CA ASP A 117 -3.83 4.45 -32.26
C ASP A 117 -4.48 3.65 -31.12
N PHE A 118 -3.67 3.04 -30.25
CA PHE A 118 -4.18 2.35 -29.06
C PHE A 118 -4.90 3.31 -28.12
N MET A 119 -4.26 4.45 -27.81
CA MET A 119 -4.85 5.48 -26.94
C MET A 119 -6.13 6.06 -27.56
N GLN A 120 -6.15 6.29 -28.87
CA GLN A 120 -7.35 6.74 -29.58
C GLN A 120 -8.46 5.69 -29.52
N ALA A 121 -8.14 4.40 -29.72
CA ALA A 121 -9.12 3.31 -29.64
C ALA A 121 -9.71 3.17 -28.23
N VAL A 122 -8.87 3.29 -27.20
CA VAL A 122 -9.30 3.24 -25.79
C VAL A 122 -10.14 4.46 -25.41
N SER A 123 -9.85 5.63 -25.97
CA SER A 123 -10.62 6.87 -25.76
C SER A 123 -11.94 6.91 -26.54
N ALA A 124 -11.98 6.37 -27.75
CA ALA A 124 -13.20 6.26 -28.55
C ALA A 124 -14.14 5.16 -28.02
N GLY A 125 -13.57 4.08 -27.46
CA GLY A 125 -14.33 2.98 -26.90
C GLY A 125 -15.02 2.11 -27.94
N GLY A 126 -16.21 1.63 -27.62
CA GLY A 126 -17.06 0.84 -28.51
C GLY A 126 -17.31 -0.60 -28.03
N ALA A 127 -18.50 -1.12 -28.35
CA ALA A 127 -18.94 -2.45 -27.92
C ALA A 127 -18.02 -3.59 -28.42
N HIS A 128 -17.36 -3.40 -29.56
CA HIS A 128 -16.45 -4.39 -30.15
C HIS A 128 -14.97 -4.16 -29.85
N HIS A 129 -14.64 -3.19 -28.99
CA HIS A 129 -13.25 -2.95 -28.60
C HIS A 129 -12.67 -4.21 -27.94
N PRO A 130 -11.42 -4.62 -28.25
CA PRO A 130 -10.89 -5.91 -27.80
C PRO A 130 -10.48 -5.94 -26.32
N VAL A 131 -10.41 -4.78 -25.66
CA VAL A 131 -10.00 -4.65 -24.26
C VAL A 131 -11.17 -4.15 -23.40
N ARG A 132 -11.30 -4.70 -22.20
CA ARG A 132 -12.14 -4.15 -21.11
C ARG A 132 -11.33 -4.00 -19.84
N PHE A 133 -11.62 -2.94 -19.09
CA PHE A 133 -11.06 -2.69 -17.76
C PHE A 133 -12.07 -3.12 -16.72
N VAL A 134 -11.64 -3.94 -15.77
CA VAL A 134 -12.52 -4.57 -14.79
C VAL A 134 -12.19 -4.04 -13.40
N GLU A 135 -13.21 -3.57 -12.71
CA GLU A 135 -13.10 -3.18 -11.30
C GLU A 135 -12.80 -4.40 -10.42
N VAL A 136 -11.72 -4.31 -9.64
CA VAL A 136 -11.42 -5.28 -8.58
C VAL A 136 -12.13 -4.84 -7.31
N GLU A 137 -13.23 -5.51 -6.98
CA GLU A 137 -13.93 -5.27 -5.71
C GLU A 137 -13.32 -6.15 -4.60
N GLY A 138 -12.79 -5.51 -3.56
CA GLY A 138 -12.46 -6.17 -2.30
C GLY A 138 -13.71 -6.37 -1.45
N GLY A 139 -13.91 -7.56 -0.90
CA GLY A 139 -15.13 -7.92 -0.14
C GLY A 139 -15.51 -6.98 1.02
N ASN A 140 -16.82 -7.06 1.35
CA ASN A 140 -17.62 -6.45 2.43
C ASN A 140 -17.79 -4.92 2.53
N GLN A 141 -17.13 -4.09 1.72
CA GLN A 141 -17.56 -2.70 1.53
C GLN A 141 -17.48 -2.31 0.05
N PRO A 142 -18.63 -2.20 -0.65
CA PRO A 142 -18.68 -1.68 -2.00
C PRO A 142 -18.04 -0.28 -2.08
N GLY A 143 -17.11 -0.09 -3.04
CA GLY A 143 -16.78 1.24 -3.58
C GLY A 143 -15.72 2.09 -2.88
N LYS A 144 -14.57 1.56 -2.44
CA LYS A 144 -13.46 2.43 -1.94
C LYS A 144 -12.24 2.55 -2.88
N SER A 145 -11.52 1.47 -3.23
CA SER A 145 -10.32 1.59 -4.07
C SER A 145 -10.61 1.39 -5.57
N GLY A 146 -11.30 0.30 -5.94
CA GLY A 146 -11.59 -0.06 -7.34
C GLY A 146 -12.33 1.03 -8.13
N ALA A 147 -13.50 1.47 -7.64
CA ALA A 147 -14.31 2.50 -8.31
C ALA A 147 -13.57 3.83 -8.47
N VAL A 148 -12.76 4.20 -7.48
CA VAL A 148 -11.96 5.44 -7.51
C VAL A 148 -10.89 5.33 -8.58
N LEU A 149 -10.18 4.21 -8.68
CA LEU A 149 -9.17 4.01 -9.69
C LEU A 149 -9.75 3.90 -11.12
N MET A 150 -10.94 3.30 -11.26
CA MET A 150 -11.69 3.31 -12.53
C MET A 150 -12.05 4.74 -12.97
N ARG A 151 -12.45 5.59 -12.02
CA ARG A 151 -12.67 7.02 -12.29
C ARG A 151 -11.38 7.72 -12.71
N GLU A 152 -10.23 7.39 -12.11
CA GLU A 152 -8.94 7.94 -12.52
C GLU A 152 -8.51 7.43 -13.91
N LEU A 153 -8.78 6.17 -14.26
CA LEU A 153 -8.56 5.66 -15.62
C LEU A 153 -9.35 6.46 -16.66
N HIS A 154 -10.62 6.77 -16.39
CA HIS A 154 -11.41 7.63 -17.26
C HIS A 154 -10.84 9.06 -17.31
N ARG A 155 -10.61 9.68 -16.14
CA ARG A 155 -10.27 11.11 -16.04
C ARG A 155 -8.84 11.43 -16.47
N LEU A 156 -7.87 10.63 -16.03
CA LEU A 156 -6.44 10.84 -16.27
C LEU A 156 -5.94 10.02 -17.47
N GLY A 157 -6.47 8.81 -17.65
CA GLY A 157 -6.11 7.92 -18.75
C GLY A 157 -6.92 8.14 -20.03
N ASN A 158 -7.96 8.98 -19.98
CA ASN A 158 -8.91 9.21 -21.08
C ASN A 158 -9.52 7.90 -21.61
N VAL A 159 -9.75 6.92 -20.72
CA VAL A 159 -10.39 5.64 -21.05
C VAL A 159 -11.89 5.83 -21.16
N HIS A 160 -12.49 5.43 -22.28
CA HIS A 160 -13.94 5.55 -22.48
C HIS A 160 -14.72 4.75 -21.44
N ASN A 161 -15.77 5.34 -20.84
CA ASN A 161 -16.58 4.68 -19.81
C ASN A 161 -17.17 3.33 -20.25
N GLY A 162 -17.55 3.19 -21.52
CA GLY A 162 -18.05 1.93 -22.08
C GLY A 162 -17.03 0.78 -22.12
N LEU A 163 -15.75 1.05 -21.83
CA LEU A 163 -14.72 0.02 -21.66
C LEU A 163 -14.52 -0.40 -20.20
N LEU A 164 -15.05 0.37 -19.25
CA LEU A 164 -14.99 0.08 -17.82
C LEU A 164 -16.21 -0.79 -17.46
N ILE A 165 -15.97 -1.96 -16.88
CA ILE A 165 -17.04 -2.92 -16.54
C ILE A 165 -16.87 -3.45 -15.11
N LYS A 166 -17.96 -3.96 -14.57
CA LYS A 166 -17.93 -4.69 -13.30
C LYS A 166 -17.65 -6.17 -13.55
N ALA A 167 -17.17 -6.85 -12.52
CA ALA A 167 -16.83 -8.27 -12.61
C ALA A 167 -18.04 -9.16 -12.99
N GLN A 168 -19.25 -8.79 -12.52
CA GLN A 168 -20.49 -9.48 -12.88
C GLN A 168 -20.80 -9.47 -14.38
N ASP A 169 -20.31 -8.47 -15.13
CA ASP A 169 -20.59 -8.30 -16.56
C ASP A 169 -19.67 -9.13 -17.46
N ILE A 170 -18.62 -9.74 -16.89
CA ILE A 170 -17.60 -10.52 -17.63
C ILE A 170 -18.25 -11.66 -18.44
N LYS A 171 -19.23 -12.34 -17.85
CA LYS A 171 -19.92 -13.49 -18.48
C LYS A 171 -20.72 -13.09 -19.72
N GLY A 172 -21.21 -11.84 -19.79
CA GLY A 172 -22.00 -11.32 -20.90
C GLY A 172 -21.17 -10.77 -22.07
N LEU A 173 -19.84 -10.71 -21.93
CA LEU A 173 -18.98 -10.13 -22.95
C LEU A 173 -18.92 -11.01 -24.20
N THR A 174 -18.91 -10.37 -25.36
CA THR A 174 -18.83 -11.04 -26.66
C THR A 174 -17.42 -11.60 -26.95
N GLY A 175 -17.31 -12.46 -27.95
CA GLY A 175 -16.02 -12.99 -28.43
C GLY A 175 -15.09 -11.94 -29.05
N SER A 176 -15.56 -10.70 -29.27
CA SER A 176 -14.72 -9.58 -29.73
C SER A 176 -13.77 -9.08 -28.64
N VAL A 177 -14.14 -9.21 -27.36
CA VAL A 177 -13.26 -8.87 -26.23
C VAL A 177 -12.24 -9.98 -26.07
N LYS A 178 -10.96 -9.62 -26.22
CA LYS A 178 -9.81 -10.53 -26.20
C LYS A 178 -8.94 -10.36 -24.95
N ALA A 179 -9.06 -9.25 -24.22
CA ALA A 179 -8.32 -9.02 -22.99
C ALA A 179 -9.18 -8.36 -21.90
N LEU A 180 -9.01 -8.81 -20.67
CA LEU A 180 -9.53 -8.17 -19.46
C LEU A 180 -8.34 -7.63 -18.65
N VAL A 181 -8.42 -6.34 -18.33
CA VAL A 181 -7.40 -5.61 -17.58
C VAL A 181 -7.96 -5.24 -16.22
N PHE A 182 -7.36 -5.78 -15.17
CA PHE A 182 -7.69 -5.48 -13.78
C PHE A 182 -6.71 -4.42 -13.29
N VAL A 183 -7.21 -3.33 -12.72
CA VAL A 183 -6.35 -2.24 -12.20
C VAL A 183 -6.72 -2.01 -10.74
N ASP A 184 -5.71 -1.86 -9.90
CA ASP A 184 -5.86 -1.76 -8.45
C ASP A 184 -4.79 -0.85 -7.84
N ASP A 185 -5.02 -0.32 -6.65
CA ASP A 185 -4.09 0.61 -6.01
C ASP A 185 -2.83 -0.11 -5.52
N MET A 186 -3.01 -1.23 -4.81
CA MET A 186 -1.90 -2.01 -4.28
C MET A 186 -2.22 -3.50 -4.13
N LEU A 187 -1.36 -4.32 -4.72
CA LEU A 187 -1.24 -5.74 -4.40
C LEU A 187 -0.44 -5.96 -3.11
N GLY A 188 -1.12 -6.26 -2.00
CA GLY A 188 -0.51 -6.66 -0.72
C GLY A 188 -0.09 -8.13 -0.71
N THR A 189 -0.80 -8.97 0.06
CA THR A 189 -0.58 -10.42 0.11
C THR A 189 -1.16 -11.18 -1.09
N GLY A 190 -2.01 -10.53 -1.89
CA GLY A 190 -2.76 -11.13 -3.00
C GLY A 190 -4.06 -11.82 -2.59
N THR A 191 -4.35 -11.98 -1.30
CA THR A 191 -5.54 -12.70 -0.81
C THR A 191 -6.85 -12.12 -1.37
N GLN A 192 -6.96 -10.79 -1.43
CA GLN A 192 -8.17 -10.13 -1.95
C GLN A 192 -8.40 -10.43 -3.43
N PHE A 193 -7.36 -10.30 -4.26
CA PHE A 193 -7.46 -10.62 -5.68
C PHE A 193 -7.73 -12.11 -5.91
N ILE A 194 -7.09 -13.00 -5.15
CA ILE A 194 -7.33 -14.45 -5.26
C ILE A 194 -8.80 -14.78 -4.94
N ALA A 195 -9.34 -14.20 -3.87
CA ALA A 195 -10.75 -14.37 -3.51
C ALA A 195 -11.68 -13.83 -4.62
N PHE A 196 -11.37 -12.64 -5.15
CA PHE A 196 -12.08 -12.04 -6.28
C PHE A 196 -12.04 -12.94 -7.53
N ALA A 197 -10.87 -13.49 -7.87
CA ALA A 197 -10.68 -14.36 -9.02
C ALA A 197 -11.47 -15.67 -8.90
N LYS A 198 -11.49 -16.26 -7.69
CA LYS A 198 -12.27 -17.47 -7.38
C LYS A 198 -13.78 -17.17 -7.44
N ALA A 199 -14.23 -16.08 -6.83
CA ALA A 199 -15.65 -15.70 -6.80
C ALA A 199 -16.22 -15.39 -8.19
N ASN A 200 -15.41 -14.82 -9.09
CA ASN A 200 -15.82 -14.47 -10.45
C ASN A 200 -15.45 -15.54 -11.50
N HIS A 201 -14.94 -16.70 -11.08
CA HIS A 201 -14.54 -17.80 -11.97
C HIS A 201 -13.59 -17.37 -13.09
N LEU A 202 -12.61 -16.50 -12.79
CA LEU A 202 -11.75 -15.92 -13.82
C LEU A 202 -10.89 -16.96 -14.55
N ALA A 203 -10.57 -18.08 -13.92
CA ALA A 203 -9.83 -19.18 -14.55
C ALA A 203 -10.55 -19.70 -15.81
N ASP A 204 -11.89 -19.68 -15.83
CA ASP A 204 -12.71 -20.16 -16.95
C ASP A 204 -12.62 -19.25 -18.19
N GLU A 205 -12.10 -18.02 -18.01
CA GLU A 205 -11.94 -17.04 -19.09
C GLU A 205 -10.59 -17.13 -19.79
N THR A 206 -9.62 -17.86 -19.24
CA THR A 206 -8.22 -17.93 -19.71
C THR A 206 -8.06 -18.49 -21.12
N GLY A 207 -8.97 -19.38 -21.56
CA GLY A 207 -9.01 -19.90 -22.93
C GLY A 207 -9.73 -18.98 -23.92
N LYS A 208 -10.47 -17.98 -23.43
CA LYS A 208 -11.24 -17.04 -24.26
C LYS A 208 -10.52 -15.70 -24.42
N ARG A 209 -9.82 -15.29 -23.35
CA ARG A 209 -9.28 -13.94 -23.17
C ARG A 209 -7.98 -13.98 -22.38
N LYS A 210 -7.13 -13.00 -22.64
CA LYS A 210 -5.98 -12.73 -21.77
C LYS A 210 -6.42 -11.96 -20.53
N LEU A 211 -5.92 -12.38 -19.37
CA LEU A 211 -6.18 -11.73 -18.10
C LEU A 211 -4.89 -11.04 -17.63
N ILE A 212 -4.98 -9.73 -17.42
CA ILE A 212 -3.83 -8.87 -17.10
C ILE A 212 -4.19 -8.06 -15.85
N TYR A 213 -3.37 -8.14 -14.81
CA TYR A 213 -3.53 -7.37 -13.58
C TYR A 213 -2.40 -6.35 -13.43
N CYS A 214 -2.75 -5.08 -13.35
CA CYS A 214 -1.84 -3.94 -13.31
C CYS A 214 -2.06 -3.13 -12.02
N PRO A 215 -1.58 -3.61 -10.86
CA PRO A 215 -1.63 -2.79 -9.66
C PRO A 215 -0.62 -1.64 -9.74
N LEU A 216 -0.94 -0.47 -9.17
CA LEU A 216 0.02 0.65 -9.13
C LEU A 216 1.24 0.30 -8.28
N ALA A 217 1.03 -0.40 -7.17
CA ALA A 217 2.09 -0.93 -6.32
C ALA A 217 1.88 -2.42 -6.04
N ALA A 218 2.95 -3.19 -5.86
CA ALA A 218 2.86 -4.57 -5.41
C ALA A 218 3.92 -4.88 -4.36
N TYR A 219 3.58 -5.75 -3.41
CA TYR A 219 4.56 -6.33 -2.51
C TYR A 219 5.09 -7.65 -3.07
N SER A 220 6.39 -7.88 -2.96
CA SER A 220 7.09 -9.01 -3.57
C SER A 220 6.49 -10.37 -3.22
N ASP A 221 6.02 -10.55 -1.98
CA ASP A 221 5.42 -11.82 -1.56
C ASP A 221 4.01 -12.02 -2.12
N GLY A 222 3.25 -10.94 -2.33
CA GLY A 222 1.97 -11.00 -3.04
C GLY A 222 2.12 -11.41 -4.50
N LEU A 223 3.19 -10.95 -5.17
CA LEU A 223 3.51 -11.38 -6.53
C LEU A 223 3.79 -12.88 -6.61
N LYS A 224 4.61 -13.40 -5.68
CA LYS A 224 4.89 -14.85 -5.59
C LYS A 224 3.61 -15.64 -5.31
N ASN A 225 2.76 -15.14 -4.41
CA ASN A 225 1.50 -15.79 -4.07
C ASN A 225 0.55 -15.85 -5.27
N LEU A 226 0.37 -14.74 -6.00
CA LEU A 226 -0.44 -14.73 -7.23
C LEU A 226 0.14 -15.61 -8.33
N ALA A 227 1.46 -15.66 -8.50
CA ALA A 227 2.07 -16.54 -9.49
C ALA A 227 1.76 -18.02 -9.21
N ASN A 228 1.64 -18.41 -7.94
CA ASN A 228 1.28 -19.77 -7.53
C ASN A 228 -0.23 -20.03 -7.64
N GLU A 229 -1.07 -19.11 -7.16
CA GLU A 229 -2.53 -19.31 -7.05
C GLU A 229 -3.28 -18.97 -8.35
N CYS A 230 -2.72 -18.12 -9.20
CA CYS A 230 -3.30 -17.64 -10.45
C CYS A 230 -2.24 -17.63 -11.57
N PRO A 231 -1.62 -18.77 -11.91
CA PRO A 231 -0.51 -18.83 -12.90
C PRO A 231 -0.92 -18.40 -14.31
N TRP A 232 -2.22 -18.36 -14.58
CA TRP A 232 -2.81 -17.90 -15.84
C TRP A 232 -2.89 -16.37 -15.96
N LEU A 233 -2.73 -15.65 -14.86
CA LEU A 233 -2.82 -14.19 -14.79
C LEU A 233 -1.45 -13.58 -15.10
N VAL A 234 -1.42 -12.59 -15.99
CA VAL A 234 -0.23 -11.76 -16.17
C VAL A 234 -0.28 -10.61 -15.17
N VAL A 235 0.70 -10.52 -14.27
CA VAL A 235 0.76 -9.47 -13.26
C VAL A 235 1.87 -8.49 -13.61
N CYS A 236 1.50 -7.23 -13.84
CA CYS A 236 2.39 -6.15 -14.26
C CYS A 236 2.28 -4.96 -13.30
N PRO A 237 2.93 -5.00 -12.12
CA PRO A 237 2.93 -3.88 -11.20
C PRO A 237 3.75 -2.70 -11.75
N VAL A 238 3.34 -1.47 -11.46
CA VAL A 238 4.15 -0.28 -11.80
C VAL A 238 5.34 -0.15 -10.85
N GLU A 239 5.11 -0.39 -9.55
CA GLU A 239 6.15 -0.35 -8.53
C GLU A 239 6.16 -1.62 -7.67
N VAL A 240 7.35 -2.04 -7.22
CA VAL A 240 7.51 -3.25 -6.40
C VAL A 240 8.20 -2.91 -5.07
N PHE A 241 7.48 -3.19 -3.99
CA PHE A 241 7.93 -3.11 -2.61
C PHE A 241 8.35 -4.51 -2.13
N GLY A 242 9.12 -4.52 -1.04
CA GLY A 242 9.66 -5.74 -0.45
C GLY A 242 10.11 -5.50 0.99
N PRO A 243 10.78 -6.47 1.62
CA PRO A 243 11.10 -6.43 3.05
C PRO A 243 11.82 -5.16 3.52
N LYS A 244 12.70 -4.60 2.69
CA LYS A 244 13.43 -3.35 2.98
C LYS A 244 12.55 -2.10 3.04
N HIS A 245 11.29 -2.19 2.61
CA HIS A 245 10.33 -1.08 2.66
C HIS A 245 9.40 -1.14 3.88
N ARG A 246 9.44 -2.23 4.67
CA ARG A 246 8.70 -2.29 5.92
C ARG A 246 9.24 -1.25 6.89
N PHE A 247 8.37 -0.65 7.68
CA PHE A 247 8.78 0.31 8.70
C PHE A 247 9.53 -0.39 9.83
N PHE A 248 8.99 -1.49 10.36
CA PHE A 248 9.61 -2.29 11.43
C PHE A 248 10.58 -3.32 10.86
N ARG A 249 11.67 -2.86 10.27
CA ARG A 249 12.71 -3.71 9.68
C ARG A 249 14.03 -3.62 10.45
N GLY A 250 14.66 -4.78 10.65
CA GLY A 250 15.99 -4.90 11.25
C GLY A 250 17.12 -4.55 10.29
N GLU A 251 18.32 -4.29 10.80
CA GLU A 251 19.53 -4.26 9.98
C GLU A 251 19.87 -5.65 9.43
N ASP A 252 20.51 -5.70 8.26
CA ASP A 252 20.90 -6.98 7.62
C ASP A 252 21.84 -7.80 8.54
N ALA A 253 22.74 -7.14 9.30
CA ALA A 253 23.69 -7.79 10.20
C ALA A 253 23.19 -7.90 11.67
N ARG A 254 22.23 -7.06 12.06
CA ARG A 254 21.65 -6.99 13.41
C ARG A 254 20.14 -6.82 13.32
N PRO A 255 19.38 -7.91 13.07
CA PRO A 255 17.95 -7.84 12.79
C PRO A 255 17.10 -7.27 13.95
N GLU A 256 17.63 -7.28 15.16
CA GLU A 256 17.03 -6.68 16.35
C GLU A 256 17.15 -5.16 16.36
N VAL A 257 18.17 -4.59 15.71
CA VAL A 257 18.38 -3.14 15.63
C VAL A 257 17.55 -2.58 14.48
N TRP A 258 16.78 -1.54 14.76
CA TRP A 258 15.90 -0.90 13.80
C TRP A 258 16.73 -0.19 12.71
N SER A 259 16.62 -0.65 11.47
CA SER A 259 17.52 -0.16 10.41
C SER A 259 17.29 1.28 9.96
N ILE A 260 16.19 1.92 10.39
CA ILE A 260 15.89 3.31 10.05
C ILE A 260 16.86 4.25 10.77
N ASP A 261 17.11 4.04 12.06
CA ASP A 261 18.03 4.89 12.84
C ASP A 261 19.30 4.17 13.30
N ARG A 262 19.32 2.84 13.23
CA ARG A 262 20.45 1.97 13.59
C ARG A 262 20.86 2.08 15.08
N VAL A 263 19.94 2.55 15.92
CA VAL A 263 20.15 2.78 17.36
C VAL A 263 19.10 2.04 18.18
N ASN A 264 17.82 2.30 17.93
CA ASN A 264 16.73 1.70 18.71
C ASN A 264 16.49 0.24 18.30
N LEU A 265 15.98 -0.60 19.20
CA LEU A 265 15.59 -1.97 18.83
C LEU A 265 14.22 -1.96 18.14
N VAL A 266 14.04 -2.84 17.15
CA VAL A 266 12.75 -3.04 16.45
C VAL A 266 11.62 -3.30 17.43
N ALA A 267 11.88 -4.09 18.48
CA ALA A 267 10.91 -4.42 19.51
C ALA A 267 10.48 -3.19 20.33
N GLU A 268 11.41 -2.28 20.62
CA GLU A 268 11.16 -1.05 21.39
C GLU A 268 10.32 -0.07 20.56
N VAL A 269 10.67 0.13 19.28
CA VAL A 269 9.89 1.01 18.38
C VAL A 269 8.47 0.49 18.21
N ARG A 270 8.30 -0.83 18.08
CA ARG A 270 6.99 -1.47 17.96
C ARG A 270 6.18 -1.33 19.25
N ALA A 271 6.79 -1.58 20.41
CA ALA A 271 6.13 -1.41 21.70
C ALA A 271 5.68 0.05 21.93
N HIS A 272 6.52 1.03 21.56
CA HIS A 272 6.19 2.45 21.61
C HIS A 272 5.00 2.79 20.70
N MET A 273 5.04 2.33 19.44
CA MET A 273 3.94 2.50 18.49
C MET A 273 2.64 1.88 19.01
N GLU A 274 2.68 0.68 19.58
CA GLU A 274 1.51 0.00 20.12
C GLU A 274 0.91 0.76 21.30
N MET A 275 1.76 1.31 22.19
CA MET A 275 1.33 2.17 23.28
C MET A 275 0.64 3.45 22.76
N MET A 276 1.23 4.10 21.75
CA MET A 276 0.67 5.28 21.10
C MET A 276 -0.67 4.97 20.41
N CYS A 277 -0.75 3.86 19.65
CA CYS A 277 -1.98 3.40 19.03
C CYS A 277 -3.09 3.18 20.07
N LYS A 278 -2.76 2.49 21.18
CA LYS A 278 -3.71 2.23 22.27
C LYS A 278 -4.23 3.53 22.89
N ARG A 279 -3.34 4.49 23.16
CA ARG A 279 -3.70 5.83 23.65
C ARG A 279 -4.61 6.57 22.65
N GLY A 280 -4.34 6.41 21.35
CA GLY A 280 -5.11 7.00 20.26
C GLY A 280 -6.37 6.23 19.84
N GLY A 281 -6.76 5.17 20.55
CA GLY A 281 -7.91 4.33 20.21
C GLY A 281 -7.80 3.61 18.86
N ILE A 282 -6.59 3.43 18.35
CA ILE A 282 -6.31 2.72 17.09
C ILE A 282 -6.22 1.23 17.39
N SER A 283 -7.03 0.41 16.70
CA SER A 283 -6.89 -1.04 16.76
C SER A 283 -5.51 -1.46 16.25
N SER A 284 -4.74 -2.16 17.08
CA SER A 284 -3.44 -2.73 16.74
C SER A 284 -3.53 -4.07 15.99
N SER A 285 -4.73 -4.48 15.57
CA SER A 285 -4.95 -5.74 14.86
C SER A 285 -4.08 -5.83 13.59
N GLY A 286 -2.91 -6.47 13.75
CA GLY A 286 -1.91 -6.80 12.73
C GLY A 286 -1.59 -5.67 11.76
N TYR A 287 -0.54 -4.89 12.04
CA TYR A 287 0.05 -3.99 11.03
C TYR A 287 0.33 -4.80 9.74
N GLY A 288 -0.51 -4.68 8.71
CA GLY A 288 -0.58 -5.65 7.60
C GLY A 288 0.78 -6.03 7.01
N LEU A 289 1.32 -5.17 6.13
CA LEU A 289 2.70 -5.26 5.65
C LEU A 289 3.61 -4.20 6.29
N GLU A 290 3.09 -3.40 7.24
CA GLU A 290 3.81 -2.35 7.94
C GLU A 290 4.47 -1.32 7.01
N LEU A 291 3.83 -1.05 5.87
CA LEU A 291 4.34 -0.07 4.92
C LEU A 291 3.92 1.34 5.32
N LEU A 292 4.57 2.31 4.70
CA LEU A 292 4.17 3.71 4.75
C LEU A 292 3.93 4.18 3.33
N ILE A 293 2.78 3.79 2.77
CA ILE A 293 2.39 4.14 1.41
C ILE A 293 1.04 4.85 1.41
N GLY A 294 0.91 5.89 0.59
CA GLY A 294 -0.35 6.60 0.40
C GLY A 294 -0.47 7.08 -1.03
N PHE A 295 -1.69 7.03 -1.55
CA PHE A 295 -2.05 7.67 -2.81
C PHE A 295 -2.95 8.87 -2.51
N HIS A 296 -2.92 9.87 -3.37
CA HIS A 296 -3.82 11.03 -3.29
C HIS A 296 -5.30 10.63 -3.07
N HIS A 297 -5.72 9.53 -3.68
CA HIS A 297 -7.11 9.11 -3.71
C HIS A 297 -7.48 8.06 -2.64
N ALA A 298 -6.50 7.37 -2.05
CA ALA A 298 -6.73 6.29 -1.08
C ALA A 298 -5.43 5.90 -0.34
N THR A 299 -5.59 5.27 0.82
CA THR A 299 -4.49 4.63 1.55
C THR A 299 -4.69 3.11 1.57
N PRO A 300 -3.73 2.33 1.06
CA PRO A 300 -3.82 0.86 1.11
C PRO A 300 -3.91 0.35 2.55
N ASN A 301 -4.66 -0.73 2.76
CA ASN A 301 -4.75 -1.39 4.08
C ASN A 301 -3.41 -2.00 4.56
N ASN A 302 -2.39 -2.03 3.69
CA ASN A 302 -1.02 -2.47 4.01
C ASN A 302 -0.19 -1.39 4.72
N THR A 303 -0.70 -0.15 4.78
CA THR A 303 -0.06 0.99 5.43
C THR A 303 -0.27 0.94 6.94
N LEU A 304 0.65 1.53 7.72
CA LEU A 304 0.48 1.65 9.16
C LEU A 304 -0.79 2.46 9.52
N PRO A 305 -1.68 1.96 10.41
CA PRO A 305 -2.92 2.63 10.75
C PRO A 305 -2.76 4.04 11.33
N VAL A 306 -1.64 4.36 11.98
CA VAL A 306 -1.34 5.73 12.48
C VAL A 306 -1.36 6.80 11.39
N MET A 307 -1.26 6.41 10.12
CA MET A 307 -1.35 7.32 8.99
C MET A 307 -2.81 7.66 8.64
N TYR A 308 -3.76 6.74 8.77
CA TYR A 308 -5.13 6.88 8.23
C TYR A 308 -6.28 6.61 9.21
N ALA A 309 -6.01 6.08 10.41
CA ALA A 309 -7.04 5.76 11.40
C ALA A 309 -7.79 7.01 11.84
N LYS A 310 -9.10 6.88 12.07
CA LYS A 310 -9.99 7.99 12.43
C LYS A 310 -10.54 7.78 13.83
N THR A 311 -10.55 8.86 14.61
CA THR A 311 -11.26 9.07 15.88
C THR A 311 -10.98 8.01 16.97
N PRO A 312 -10.39 8.40 18.12
CA PRO A 312 -10.01 9.75 18.54
C PRO A 312 -8.74 10.29 17.85
N TRP A 313 -8.08 9.49 17.02
CA TRP A 313 -6.89 9.88 16.25
C TRP A 313 -7.20 10.87 15.10
N ASN A 314 -6.35 11.88 14.92
CA ASN A 314 -6.36 12.73 13.73
C ASN A 314 -5.55 12.07 12.62
N HIS A 315 -6.14 11.76 11.47
CA HIS A 315 -5.46 11.11 10.35
C HIS A 315 -4.67 12.10 9.47
N LEU A 316 -3.55 11.63 8.92
CA LEU A 316 -2.80 12.35 7.89
C LEU A 316 -3.27 12.00 6.48
N LEU A 317 -3.50 10.71 6.23
CA LEU A 317 -3.89 10.17 4.93
C LEU A 317 -5.36 9.79 4.92
N VAL A 318 -5.99 9.92 3.74
CA VAL A 318 -7.38 9.52 3.53
C VAL A 318 -7.49 8.01 3.35
N ARG A 319 -8.59 7.43 3.82
CA ARG A 319 -8.92 6.02 3.63
C ARG A 319 -10.02 5.84 2.60
#